data_AF-A0A381I437-F1
#
_entry.id   AF-A0A381I437-F1
#
_cell.length_a   1.000
_cell.length_b   1.000
_cell.length_c   1.000
_cell.angle_alpha   90.00
_cell.angle_beta   90.00
_cell.angle_gamma   90.00
#
_symmetry.space_group_name_H-M   'P 1'
#
loop_
_entity.id
_entity.type
_entity.pdbx_description
1 polymer ?
#
loop_
_entity_poly.entity_id
_entity_poly.type
_entity_poly.pdbx_seq_one_letter_code
_entity_poly.pdbx_strand_id
1 'polypeptide(L)'
;MITNLAKVYLYLGKAKKCEKLCLKYINKDRNNIDIYYHIAQAQVDLGKYENSIDSYKRYIYLLDNYEMSTQANSLLSDTDAVGFRDEAIITLIKIYYKLEKYDLVISEYDNIEDVEKRKMCTLAYLCLYIN
;
A
#
# COMPACT_ATOMS: atom_id res chain seq x y z
N MET A 1 16.05 -5.53 11.21
CA MET A 1 14.76 -5.15 11.83
C MET A 1 13.63 -5.96 11.22
N ILE A 2 12.44 -6.00 11.85
CA ILE A 2 11.29 -6.80 11.37
C ILE A 2 10.83 -6.38 9.97
N THR A 3 10.97 -5.11 9.63
CA THR A 3 10.73 -4.52 8.30
C THR A 3 11.58 -5.20 7.23
N ASN A 4 12.89 -5.35 7.45
CA ASN A 4 13.78 -6.07 6.53
C ASN A 4 13.36 -7.53 6.32
N LEU A 5 12.91 -8.22 7.37
CA LEU A 5 12.44 -9.60 7.25
C LEU A 5 11.13 -9.69 6.44
N ALA A 6 10.21 -8.75 6.64
CA ALA A 6 8.98 -8.66 5.84
C ALA A 6 9.31 -8.40 4.37
N LYS A 7 10.20 -7.44 4.07
CA LYS A 7 10.73 -7.16 2.71
C LYS A 7 11.34 -8.41 2.07
N VAL A 8 12.16 -9.16 2.80
CA VAL A 8 12.75 -10.43 2.32
C VAL A 8 11.68 -11.48 2.05
N TYR A 9 10.64 -11.59 2.89
CA TYR A 9 9.54 -12.51 2.61
C TYR A 9 8.77 -12.15 1.35
N LEU A 10 8.50 -10.87 1.09
CA LEU A 10 7.89 -10.43 -0.16
C LEU A 10 8.78 -10.75 -1.36
N TYR A 11 10.07 -10.41 -1.29
CA TYR A 11 11.04 -10.70 -2.36
C TYR A 11 11.11 -12.19 -2.71
N LEU A 12 10.96 -13.06 -1.71
CA LEU A 12 10.96 -14.52 -1.90
C LEU A 12 9.57 -15.11 -2.24
N GLY A 13 8.55 -14.28 -2.50
CA GLY A 13 7.17 -14.73 -2.78
C GLY A 13 6.47 -15.40 -1.59
N LYS A 14 6.98 -15.22 -0.37
CA LYS A 14 6.47 -15.85 0.86
C LYS A 14 5.37 -14.98 1.50
N ALA A 15 4.37 -14.60 0.72
CA ALA A 15 3.32 -13.66 1.13
C ALA A 15 2.61 -14.07 2.44
N LYS A 16 2.25 -15.34 2.62
CA LYS A 16 1.66 -15.85 3.88
C LYS A 16 2.55 -15.62 5.11
N LYS A 17 3.87 -15.74 4.95
CA LYS A 17 4.82 -15.50 6.06
C LYS A 17 4.98 -14.01 6.33
N CYS A 18 5.01 -13.18 5.28
CA CYS A 18 5.01 -11.72 5.41
C CYS A 18 3.77 -11.24 6.18
N GLU A 19 2.57 -11.63 5.74
CA GLU A 19 1.32 -11.22 6.36
C GLU A 19 1.28 -11.63 7.84
N LYS A 20 1.60 -12.88 8.16
CA LYS A 20 1.63 -13.36 9.55
C LYS A 20 2.61 -12.59 10.43
N LEU A 21 3.81 -12.29 9.90
CA LEU A 21 4.83 -11.53 10.62
C LEU A 21 4.35 -10.11 10.91
N CYS A 22 3.81 -9.42 9.89
CA CYS A 22 3.33 -8.05 10.00
C CYS A 22 2.11 -7.94 10.92
N LEU A 23 1.11 -8.83 10.79
CA LEU A 23 -0.06 -8.88 11.68
C LEU A 23 0.34 -9.10 13.15
N LYS A 24 1.37 -9.91 13.41
CA LYS A 24 1.89 -10.08 14.78
C LYS A 24 2.56 -8.80 15.29
N TYR A 25 3.24 -8.06 14.42
CA TYR A 25 3.93 -6.83 14.79
C TYR A 25 2.98 -5.66 15.06
N ILE A 26 1.92 -5.49 14.25
CA ILE A 26 0.97 -4.37 14.43
C ILE A 26 0.26 -4.40 15.79
N ASN A 27 0.18 -5.56 16.44
CA ASN A 27 -0.34 -5.66 17.80
C ASN A 27 0.53 -4.94 18.84
N LYS A 28 1.81 -4.71 18.52
CA LYS A 28 2.77 -3.99 19.37
C LYS A 28 2.96 -2.54 18.93
N ASP A 29 2.96 -2.31 17.62
CA ASP A 29 3.18 -1.00 17.03
C ASP A 29 2.26 -0.80 15.82
N ARG A 30 1.27 0.11 15.98
CA ARG A 30 0.25 0.42 14.98
C ARG A 30 0.59 1.63 14.10
N ASN A 31 1.80 2.16 14.23
CA ASN A 31 2.21 3.40 13.58
C ASN A 31 3.46 3.22 12.70
N ASN A 32 3.86 1.97 12.43
CA ASN A 32 5.00 1.68 11.57
C ASN A 32 4.60 1.67 10.08
N ILE A 33 5.10 2.67 9.33
CA ILE A 33 4.80 2.87 7.90
C ILE A 33 5.15 1.64 7.06
N ASP A 34 6.39 1.14 7.17
CA ASP A 34 6.90 0.05 6.33
C ASP A 34 6.09 -1.23 6.51
N ILE A 35 5.60 -1.50 7.74
CA ILE A 35 4.83 -2.70 8.03
C ILE A 35 3.47 -2.68 7.36
N TYR A 36 2.80 -1.53 7.32
CA TYR A 36 1.52 -1.40 6.62
C TYR A 36 1.67 -1.52 5.10
N TYR A 37 2.77 -1.02 4.54
CA TYR A 37 3.09 -1.25 3.14
C TYR A 37 3.32 -2.75 2.85
N HIS A 38 4.17 -3.41 3.65
CA HIS A 38 4.52 -4.81 3.41
C HIS A 38 3.35 -5.79 3.61
N ILE A 39 2.48 -5.55 4.59
CA ILE A 39 1.29 -6.38 4.78
C ILE A 39 0.28 -6.16 3.65
N ALA A 40 0.12 -4.93 3.16
CA ALA A 40 -0.76 -4.65 2.03
C ALA A 40 -0.30 -5.42 0.79
N GLN A 41 0.98 -5.34 0.44
CA GLN A 41 1.53 -6.10 -0.70
C GLN A 41 1.35 -7.61 -0.52
N ALA A 42 1.61 -8.14 0.68
CA ALA A 42 1.38 -9.56 0.96
C ALA A 42 -0.09 -9.95 0.78
N GLN A 43 -1.03 -9.08 1.15
CA GLN A 43 -2.46 -9.32 0.98
C GLN A 43 -2.88 -9.26 -0.49
N VAL A 44 -2.28 -8.37 -1.31
CA VAL A 44 -2.45 -8.38 -2.77
C VAL A 44 -2.01 -9.73 -3.36
N ASP A 45 -0.80 -10.19 -3.01
CA ASP A 45 -0.25 -11.45 -3.53
C ASP A 45 -1.09 -12.68 -3.11
N LEU A 46 -1.88 -12.55 -2.04
CA LEU A 46 -2.80 -13.58 -1.54
C LEU A 46 -4.24 -13.42 -2.05
N GLY A 47 -4.54 -12.40 -2.85
CA GLY A 47 -5.90 -12.08 -3.31
C GLY A 47 -6.84 -11.57 -2.22
N LYS A 48 -6.31 -11.14 -1.08
CA LYS A 48 -7.07 -10.59 0.06
C LYS A 48 -7.29 -9.09 -0.13
N TYR A 49 -8.03 -8.75 -1.19
CA TYR A 49 -8.11 -7.38 -1.69
C TYR A 49 -8.70 -6.37 -0.69
N GLU A 50 -9.76 -6.71 0.04
CA GLU A 50 -10.34 -5.80 1.04
C GLU A 50 -9.35 -5.51 2.17
N ASN A 51 -8.70 -6.54 2.72
CA ASN A 51 -7.68 -6.34 3.74
C ASN A 51 -6.50 -5.50 3.22
N SER A 52 -6.12 -5.69 1.95
CA SER A 52 -5.07 -4.90 1.33
C SER A 52 -5.46 -3.43 1.20
N ILE A 53 -6.73 -3.13 0.89
CA ILE A 53 -7.24 -1.77 0.84
C ILE A 53 -7.09 -1.09 2.20
N ASP A 54 -7.52 -1.75 3.27
CA ASP A 54 -7.41 -1.21 4.64
C ASP A 54 -5.95 -0.94 5.02
N SER A 55 -5.07 -1.88 4.68
CA SER A 55 -3.63 -1.75 4.96
C SER A 55 -2.98 -0.60 4.18
N TYR A 56 -3.28 -0.45 2.88
CA TYR A 56 -2.76 0.66 2.08
C TYR A 56 -3.31 2.02 2.54
N LYS A 57 -4.61 2.10 2.89
CA LYS A 57 -5.19 3.33 3.46
C LYS A 57 -4.50 3.72 4.76
N ARG A 58 -4.20 2.75 5.63
CA ARG A 58 -3.46 3.01 6.87
C ARG A 58 -2.02 3.44 6.62
N TYR A 59 -1.36 2.85 5.62
CA TYR A 59 -0.03 3.27 5.18
C TYR A 59 -0.03 4.73 4.69
N ILE A 60 -0.95 5.09 3.79
CA ILE A 60 -1.12 6.47 3.27
C ILE A 60 -1.42 7.44 4.41
N TYR A 61 -2.34 7.08 5.31
CA TYR A 61 -2.66 7.88 6.49
C TYR A 61 -1.43 8.19 7.35
N LEU A 62 -0.54 7.21 7.57
CA LEU A 62 0.69 7.43 8.33
C LEU A 62 1.71 8.29 7.59
N LEU A 63 1.72 8.26 6.25
CA LEU A 63 2.55 9.18 5.48
C LEU A 63 2.02 10.62 5.57
N ASP A 64 0.71 10.81 5.52
CA ASP A 64 0.07 12.13 5.65
C ASP A 64 0.19 12.69 7.07
N ASN A 65 0.27 11.80 8.06
CA ASN A 65 0.45 12.13 9.47
C ASN A 65 1.82 11.64 9.95
N TYR A 66 2.88 12.02 9.23
CA TYR A 66 4.22 11.45 9.46
C TYR A 66 4.69 11.56 10.91
N GLU A 67 4.42 12.67 11.61
CA GLU A 67 4.85 12.91 12.99
C GLU A 67 4.38 11.85 14.00
N MET A 68 3.22 11.21 13.76
CA MET A 68 2.73 10.13 14.64
C MET A 68 3.31 8.75 14.30
N SER A 69 4.07 8.64 13.20
CA SER A 69 4.68 7.39 12.78
C SER A 69 5.81 6.96 13.70
N THR A 70 6.10 5.65 13.71
CA THR A 70 7.27 5.10 14.39
C THR A 70 8.57 5.69 13.84
N GLN A 71 8.58 5.96 12.53
CA GLN A 71 9.73 6.51 11.82
C GLN A 71 10.07 7.93 12.29
N ALA A 72 9.07 8.83 12.43
CA ALA A 72 9.32 10.20 12.90
C ALA A 72 9.92 10.27 14.32
N ASN A 73 9.66 9.27 15.15
CA ASN A 73 10.10 9.21 16.54
C ASN A 73 11.36 8.35 16.75
N SER A 74 11.99 7.88 15.67
CA SER A 74 13.19 7.06 15.70
C SER A 74 14.41 7.86 15.25
N LEU A 75 15.44 7.94 16.11
CA LEU A 75 16.72 8.59 15.79
C LEU A 75 17.50 7.91 14.63
N LEU A 76 17.03 6.75 14.16
CA LEU A 76 17.77 5.81 13.31
C LEU A 76 17.01 5.36 12.04
N SER A 77 15.80 5.86 11.74
CA SER A 77 15.02 5.27 10.64
C SER A 77 15.17 5.99 9.31
N ASP A 78 15.96 5.39 8.41
CA ASP A 78 15.66 5.46 6.98
C ASP A 78 14.43 4.58 6.72
N THR A 79 13.34 5.18 6.26
CA THR A 79 12.17 4.44 5.77
C THR A 79 12.22 4.40 4.25
N ASP A 80 12.57 3.24 3.70
CA ASP A 80 12.52 2.98 2.27
C ASP A 80 11.08 3.16 1.71
N ALA A 81 10.06 2.96 2.56
CA ALA A 81 8.68 2.89 2.10
C ALA A 81 8.03 4.25 1.84
N VAL A 82 8.60 5.38 2.24
CA VAL A 82 8.03 6.71 1.91
C VAL A 82 7.95 6.92 0.40
N GLY A 83 8.88 6.33 -0.35
CA GLY A 83 8.91 6.40 -1.81
C GLY A 83 7.81 5.60 -2.53
N PHE A 84 7.08 4.70 -1.85
CA PHE A 84 6.12 3.79 -2.49
C PHE A 84 4.67 4.28 -2.50
N ARG A 85 4.44 5.57 -2.22
CA ARG A 85 3.08 6.14 -2.17
C ARG A 85 2.36 5.95 -3.51
N ASP A 86 3.05 6.20 -4.60
CA ASP A 86 2.45 6.16 -5.93
C ASP A 86 2.11 4.71 -6.32
N GLU A 87 3.00 3.77 -6.05
CA GLU A 87 2.77 2.35 -6.24
C GLU A 87 1.58 1.86 -5.42
N ALA A 88 1.42 2.35 -4.19
CA ALA A 88 0.26 2.03 -3.37
C ALA A 88 -1.05 2.54 -4.00
N ILE A 89 -1.09 3.79 -4.47
CA ILE A 89 -2.27 4.38 -5.14
C ILE A 89 -2.59 3.62 -6.44
N ILE A 90 -1.59 3.36 -7.28
CA ILE A 90 -1.74 2.58 -8.51
C ILE A 90 -2.30 1.19 -8.19
N THR A 91 -1.80 0.55 -7.12
CA THR A 91 -2.26 -0.78 -6.70
C THR A 91 -3.69 -0.73 -6.17
N LEU A 92 -4.05 0.28 -5.38
CA LEU A 92 -5.43 0.52 -4.92
C LEU A 92 -6.39 0.68 -6.11
N ILE A 93 -6.05 1.48 -7.11
CA ILE A 93 -6.84 1.64 -8.34
C ILE A 93 -7.06 0.29 -9.04
N LYS A 94 -6.01 -0.52 -9.19
CA LYS A 94 -6.11 -1.87 -9.77
C LYS A 94 -7.01 -2.78 -8.95
N ILE A 95 -6.93 -2.72 -7.63
CA ILE A 95 -7.80 -3.48 -6.73
C ILE A 95 -9.26 -3.02 -6.87
N TYR A 96 -9.52 -1.72 -6.87
CA TYR A 96 -10.86 -1.16 -7.03
C TYR A 96 -11.49 -1.56 -8.36
N TYR A 97 -10.72 -1.51 -9.45
CA TYR A 97 -11.18 -2.01 -10.73
C TYR A 97 -11.55 -3.50 -10.69
N LYS A 98 -10.70 -4.34 -10.08
CA LYS A 98 -10.98 -5.78 -9.92
C LYS A 98 -12.21 -6.09 -9.06
N LEU A 99 -12.54 -5.21 -8.13
CA LEU A 99 -13.71 -5.31 -7.26
C LEU A 99 -14.93 -4.56 -7.81
N GLU A 100 -14.85 -4.04 -9.04
CA GLU A 100 -15.91 -3.28 -9.70
C GLU A 100 -16.34 -2.00 -8.92
N LYS A 101 -15.43 -1.46 -8.10
CA LYS A 101 -15.61 -0.22 -7.33
C LYS A 101 -15.21 1.00 -8.18
N TYR A 102 -15.91 1.21 -9.29
CA TYR A 102 -15.49 2.17 -10.32
C TYR A 102 -15.51 3.64 -9.87
N ASP A 103 -16.44 4.02 -8.98
CA ASP A 103 -16.46 5.36 -8.40
C ASP A 103 -15.14 5.69 -7.67
N LEU A 104 -14.59 4.69 -6.97
CA LEU A 104 -13.30 4.84 -6.28
C LEU A 104 -12.14 4.93 -7.28
N VAL A 105 -12.18 4.15 -8.36
CA VAL A 105 -11.18 4.25 -9.45
C VAL A 105 -11.11 5.67 -10.00
N ILE A 106 -12.27 6.27 -10.30
CA ILE A 106 -12.35 7.64 -10.82
C ILE A 106 -11.81 8.63 -9.78
N SER A 107 -12.30 8.55 -8.53
CA SER A 107 -11.91 9.48 -7.48
C SER A 107 -10.40 9.47 -7.19
N GLU A 108 -9.79 8.27 -7.11
CA GLU A 108 -8.36 8.15 -6.85
C GLU A 108 -7.53 8.61 -8.06
N TYR A 109 -7.99 8.31 -9.29
CA TYR A 109 -7.32 8.76 -10.51
C TYR A 109 -7.29 10.28 -10.65
N ASP A 110 -8.41 10.95 -10.38
CA ASP A 110 -8.55 12.40 -10.50
C ASP A 110 -7.69 13.15 -9.47
N ASN A 111 -7.45 12.53 -8.30
CA ASN A 111 -6.60 13.07 -7.24
C ASN A 111 -5.09 12.91 -7.52
N ILE A 112 -4.67 12.22 -8.58
CA ILE A 112 -3.25 12.11 -8.96
C ILE A 112 -2.82 13.41 -9.67
N GLU A 113 -2.18 14.33 -8.96
CA GLU A 113 -1.71 15.61 -9.53
C GLU A 113 -0.62 15.44 -10.62
N ASP A 114 0.25 14.44 -10.46
CA ASP A 114 1.35 14.18 -11.39
C ASP A 114 0.87 13.48 -12.67
N VAL A 115 1.05 14.15 -13.81
CA VAL A 115 0.60 13.68 -15.13
C VAL A 115 1.28 12.37 -15.57
N GLU A 116 2.56 12.16 -15.26
CA GLU A 116 3.27 10.93 -15.63
C GLU A 116 2.77 9.74 -14.80
N LYS A 117 2.45 9.96 -13.52
CA LYS A 117 1.84 8.93 -12.66
C LYS A 117 0.43 8.60 -13.10
N ARG A 118 -0.34 9.63 -13.49
CA ARG A 118 -1.70 9.48 -14.01
C ARG A 118 -1.72 8.58 -15.27
N LYS A 119 -0.70 8.68 -16.15
CA LYS A 119 -0.54 7.79 -17.31
C LYS A 119 -0.43 6.31 -16.91
N MET A 120 0.23 5.98 -15.79
CA MET A 120 0.37 4.58 -15.32
C MET A 120 -0.96 3.93 -14.91
N CYS A 121 -1.97 4.74 -14.54
CA CYS A 121 -3.32 4.28 -14.20
C CYS A 121 -4.31 4.34 -15.37
N THR A 122 -3.91 4.94 -16.50
CA THR A 122 -4.83 5.34 -17.58
C THR A 122 -5.48 4.14 -18.27
N LEU A 123 -4.84 2.97 -18.32
CA LEU A 123 -5.47 1.77 -18.89
C LEU A 123 -6.70 1.32 -18.08
N ALA A 124 -6.60 1.30 -16.74
CA ALA A 124 -7.73 0.92 -15.89
C ALA A 124 -8.87 1.93 -15.97
N TYR A 125 -8.54 3.22 -16.09
CA TYR A 125 -9.51 4.30 -16.24
C TYR A 125 -10.21 4.29 -17.60
N LEU A 126 -9.46 4.13 -18.70
CA LEU A 126 -10.03 4.09 -20.06
C LEU A 126 -10.98 2.90 -20.27
N CYS A 127 -10.71 1.75 -19.65
CA CYS A 127 -11.61 0.60 -19.69
C CYS A 127 -13.01 0.89 -19.15
N LEU A 128 -13.19 1.93 -18.32
CA LEU A 128 -14.51 2.34 -17.83
C LEU A 128 -15.38 3.02 -18.90
N TYR A 129 -14.79 3.55 -19.96
CA TYR A 129 -15.48 4.32 -21.00
C TYR A 129 -15.64 3.55 -22.33
N ILE A 130 -15.18 2.29 -22.39
CA ILE A 130 -15.20 1.44 -23.59
C ILE A 130 -16.26 0.32 -23.47
N ASN A 131 -16.90 0.16 -22.31
CA ASN A 131 -18.04 -0.74 -22.08
C ASN A 131 -19.36 0.03 -22.06
#